data_AF-Q3AZY2-F1
#
_entry.id   AF-Q3AZY2-F1
#
_cell.length_a   1.000
_cell.length_b   1.000
_cell.length_c   1.000
_cell.angle_alpha   90.00
_cell.angle_beta   90.00
_cell.angle_gamma   90.00
#
_symmetry.space_group_name_H-M   'P 1'
#
loop_
_entity.id
_entity.type
_entity.pdbx_description
1 polymer ?
#
loop_
_entity_poly.entity_id
_entity_poly.type
_entity_poly.pdbx_seq_one_letter_code
_entity_poly.pdbx_strand_id
1 'polypeptide(L)' 'MSSNAAALYAQISSNPEQTQALFRQALQDPSGAMESICGLGKQLGLPVTPEDVRTHLASLDDDDSNRWLVKARGGL' A
#
# COMPACT_ATOMS: atom_id res chain seq x y z
N MET A 1 -5.61 -13.02 -12.14
CA MET A 1 -5.00 -11.86 -12.82
C MET A 1 -4.04 -11.24 -11.83
N SER A 2 -2.74 -11.21 -12.11
CA SER A 2 -1.76 -10.58 -11.23
C SER A 2 -2.03 -9.08 -11.20
N SER A 3 -2.64 -8.58 -10.13
CA SER A 3 -2.89 -7.15 -9.95
C SER A 3 -1.56 -6.41 -9.98
N ASN A 4 -1.49 -5.28 -10.68
CA ASN A 4 -0.32 -4.40 -10.69
C ASN A 4 0.17 -4.06 -9.27
N ALA A 5 -0.75 -4.09 -8.28
CA ALA A 5 -0.44 -3.97 -6.86
C ALA A 5 0.54 -5.03 -6.33
N ALA A 6 0.47 -6.28 -6.79
CA ALA A 6 1.39 -7.33 -6.37
C ALA A 6 2.80 -7.12 -6.94
N ALA A 7 2.90 -6.71 -8.21
CA ALA A 7 4.19 -6.37 -8.82
C ALA A 7 4.81 -5.13 -8.16
N LEU A 8 3.98 -4.12 -7.90
CA LEU A 8 4.37 -2.92 -7.17
C LEU A 8 4.84 -3.26 -5.75
N TYR A 9 4.10 -4.10 -5.03
CA TYR A 9 4.46 -4.54 -3.69
C TYR A 9 5.76 -5.33 -3.69
N ALA A 10 6.00 -6.21 -4.66
CA ALA A 10 7.28 -6.92 -4.81
C ALA A 10 8.46 -5.98 -5.06
N GLN A 11 8.23 -4.88 -5.78
CA GLN A 11 9.25 -3.89 -6.10
C GLN A 11 9.52 -2.95 -4.90
N ILE A 12 8.47 -2.58 -4.17
CA ILE A 12 8.55 -1.84 -2.92
C ILE A 12 9.19 -2.70 -1.82
N SER A 13 8.81 -3.97 -1.70
CA SER A 13 9.33 -4.91 -0.69
C SER A 13 10.78 -5.31 -0.93
N SER A 14 11.26 -5.22 -2.18
CA SER A 14 12.69 -5.27 -2.49
C SER A 14 13.48 -4.13 -1.82
N ASN A 15 12.80 -3.06 -1.40
CA ASN A 15 13.34 -1.92 -0.66
C ASN A 15 12.67 -1.80 0.73
N PRO A 16 13.17 -2.53 1.74
CA PRO A 16 12.53 -2.58 3.06
C PRO A 16 12.46 -1.20 3.75
N GLU A 17 13.40 -0.29 3.48
CA GLU A 17 13.39 1.07 4.03
C GLU A 17 12.23 1.92 3.46
N GLN A 18 11.98 1.84 2.15
CA GLN A 18 10.84 2.52 1.52
C GLN A 18 9.51 1.92 1.98
N THR A 19 9.45 0.60 2.11
CA THR A 19 8.28 -0.10 2.64
C THR A 19 7.98 0.39 4.06
N GLN A 20 8.95 0.35 4.97
CA GLN A 20 8.74 0.81 6.35
C GLN A 20 8.41 2.31 6.43
N ALA A 21 8.97 3.16 5.56
CA ALA A 21 8.62 4.57 5.50
C ALA A 21 7.15 4.77 5.09
N LEU A 22 6.69 4.05 4.06
CA LEU A 22 5.29 4.06 3.62
C LEU A 22 4.35 3.54 4.69
N PHE A 23 4.70 2.45 5.40
CA PHE A 23 3.92 1.91 6.51
C PHE A 23 3.82 2.88 7.68
N ARG A 24 4.95 3.48 8.10
CA ARG A 24 4.95 4.50 9.15
C ARG A 24 4.11 5.72 8.77
N GLN A 25 4.23 6.15 7.51
CA GLN A 25 3.37 7.20 6.98
C GLN A 25 1.91 6.76 7.02
N ALA A 26 1.57 5.52 6.69
CA ALA A 26 0.20 5.02 6.72
C ALA A 26 -0.41 4.97 8.12
N LEU A 27 0.39 4.73 9.16
CA LEU A 27 -0.03 4.76 10.56
C LEU A 27 -0.38 6.19 11.04
N GLN A 28 0.33 7.20 10.53
CA GLN A 28 0.10 8.63 10.83
C GLN A 28 -0.96 9.25 9.91
N ASP A 29 -0.83 9.04 8.61
CA ASP A 29 -1.63 9.57 7.52
C ASP A 29 -1.89 8.50 6.42
N PRO A 30 -2.98 7.73 6.56
CA PRO A 30 -3.29 6.64 5.63
C PRO A 30 -3.65 7.10 4.21
N SER A 31 -4.18 8.31 4.06
CA SER A 31 -4.52 8.89 2.76
C SER A 31 -3.27 9.22 1.94
N GLY A 32 -2.28 9.89 2.54
CA GLY A 32 -1.03 10.25 1.90
C GLY A 32 -0.15 9.03 1.60
N ALA A 33 -0.19 7.98 2.43
CA ALA A 33 0.43 6.70 2.11
C ALA A 33 -0.16 6.07 0.85
N MET A 34 -1.48 6.07 0.70
CA MET A 34 -2.15 5.58 -0.51
C MET A 34 -1.81 6.39 -1.76
N GLU A 35 -1.77 7.71 -1.65
CA GLU A 35 -1.34 8.58 -2.75
C GLU A 35 0.12 8.31 -3.14
N SER A 36 0.99 8.12 -2.15
CA SER A 36 2.40 7.79 -2.37
C SER A 36 2.56 6.46 -3.10
N ILE A 37 1.81 5.43 -2.70
CA ILE A 37 1.82 4.10 -3.35
C ILE A 37 1.29 4.21 -4.79
N CYS A 38 0.17 4.91 -5.02
CA CYS A 38 -0.35 5.11 -6.37
C CYS A 38 0.61 5.92 -7.26
N GLY A 39 1.29 6.92 -6.68
CA GLY A 39 2.33 7.70 -7.34
C GLY A 39 3.53 6.84 -7.74
N LEU A 40 4.00 5.99 -6.82
CA LEU A 40 5.07 5.01 -7.09
C LEU A 40 4.69 4.04 -8.20
N GLY A 41 3.44 3.54 -8.18
CA GLY A 41 2.89 2.72 -9.26
C GLY A 41 2.98 3.40 -10.62
N LYS A 42 2.56 4.66 -10.71
CA LYS A 42 2.70 5.44 -11.95
C LYS A 42 4.15 5.61 -12.40
N GLN A 43 5.07 5.89 -11.47
CA GLN A 43 6.49 6.06 -11.79
C GLN A 43 7.13 4.76 -12.30
N LEU A 44 6.71 3.62 -11.77
CA LEU A 44 7.22 2.30 -12.15
C LEU A 44 6.51 1.70 -13.38
N GLY A 45 5.56 2.42 -13.99
CA GLY A 45 4.77 1.92 -15.12
C GLY A 45 3.73 0.87 -14.72
N LEU A 46 3.45 0.76 -13.42
CA LEU A 46 2.49 -0.14 -12.80
C LEU A 46 1.35 0.69 -12.19
N PRO A 47 0.46 1.29 -13.00
CA PRO A 47 -0.64 2.07 -12.45
C PRO A 47 -1.52 1.16 -11.57
N VAL A 48 -1.66 1.55 -10.31
CA VAL A 48 -2.50 0.90 -9.31
C VAL A 48 -3.55 1.87 -8.82
N THR A 49 -4.72 1.34 -8.47
CA THR A 49 -5.74 2.10 -7.77
C THR A 49 -5.63 1.88 -6.26
N PRO A 50 -6.15 2.81 -5.43
CA PRO A 50 -6.25 2.58 -4.00
C PRO A 50 -7.10 1.33 -3.68
N GLU A 51 -8.04 0.95 -4.56
CA GLU A 51 -8.81 -0.29 -4.42
C GLU A 51 -7.93 -1.52 -4.66
N ASP A 52 -7.11 -1.55 -5.71
CA ASP A 52 -6.15 -2.64 -5.99
C ASP A 52 -5.18 -2.86 -4.83
N VAL A 53 -4.63 -1.76 -4.28
CA VAL A 53 -3.69 -1.81 -3.16
C VAL A 53 -4.39 -2.37 -1.92
N ARG A 54 -5.63 -1.94 -1.63
CA ARG A 54 -6.44 -2.48 -0.54
C ARG A 54 -6.74 -3.96 -0.71
N THR A 55 -7.18 -4.37 -1.90
CA THR A 55 -7.50 -5.78 -2.18
C THR A 55 -6.25 -6.66 -2.04
N HIS A 56 -5.09 -6.16 -2.48
CA HIS A 56 -3.84 -6.89 -2.34
C HIS A 56 -3.40 -7.00 -0.88
N LEU A 57 -3.42 -5.89 -0.13
CA LEU A 57 -3.07 -5.88 1.29
C LEU A 57 -4.02 -6.71 2.15
N ALA A 58 -5.33 -6.68 1.86
CA ALA A 58 -6.30 -7.54 2.53
C ALA A 58 -6.06 -9.04 2.27
N SER A 59 -5.47 -9.37 1.11
CA SER A 59 -5.06 -10.74 0.78
C SER A 59 -3.75 -11.18 1.44
N LEU A 60 -2.94 -10.25 1.97
CA LEU A 60 -1.64 -10.56 2.59
C LEU A 60 -1.77 -11.05 4.04
N ASP A 61 -2.98 -11.04 4.63
CA ASP A 61 -3.29 -11.51 6.00
C ASP A 61 -2.31 -11.00 7.07
N ASP A 62 -1.75 -9.81 6.82
CA ASP A 62 -0.73 -9.21 7.68
C ASP A 62 -1.44 -8.21 8.61
N ASP A 63 -1.51 -8.56 9.89
CA ASP A 63 -2.31 -7.85 10.90
C ASP A 63 -1.89 -6.37 11.01
N ASP A 64 -0.60 -6.09 10.81
CA ASP A 64 -0.04 -4.74 10.84
C ASP A 64 -0.48 -3.93 9.59
N SER A 65 -0.47 -4.59 8.44
CA SER A 65 -0.98 -4.04 7.17
C SER A 65 -2.48 -3.77 7.19
N ASN A 66 -3.25 -4.63 7.85
CA ASN A 66 -4.68 -4.45 8.02
C ASN A 66 -5.01 -3.34 9.03
N ARG A 67 -4.22 -3.15 10.10
CA ARG A 67 -4.48 -2.14 11.13
C ARG A 67 -4.50 -0.71 10.59
N TRP A 68 -3.59 -0.35 9.69
CA TRP A 68 -3.61 0.99 9.10
C TRP A 68 -4.71 1.14 8.04
N LEU A 69 -5.06 0.07 7.32
CA LEU A 69 -6.19 0.07 6.38
C LEU A 69 -7.55 0.25 7.05
N VAL A 70 -7.73 -0.35 8.23
CA VAL A 70 -8.94 -0.14 9.06
C VAL A 70 -9.02 1.32 9.50
N LYS A 71 -7.88 1.91 9.91
CA LYS A 71 -7.79 3.35 10.25
C LYS A 71 -8.06 4.26 9.05
N ALA A 72 -7.57 3.89 7.86
CA ALA A 72 -7.80 4.59 6.59
C ALA A 72 -9.28 4.64 6.18
N ARG A 73 -10.11 3.68 6.65
CA ARG A 73 -11.55 3.62 6.36
C ARG A 73 -12.38 4.56 7.25
N GLY A 74 -11.78 5.33 8.15
CA GLY A 74 -12.50 6.22 9.05
C GLY A 74 -13.09 5.51 10.27
N GLY A 75 -12.42 4.47 10.77
CA GLY A 75 -12.80 3.79 12.00
C GLY A 75 -12.49 4.64 13.23
N LEU A 76 -13.53 5.25 13.79
CA LEU A 76 -13.61 5.68 15.19
C LEU A 76 -14.79 4.94 15.82
#